data_AF-A0A7V7ZIF6-F1
#
_entry.id   AF-A0A7V7ZIF6-F1
#
_cell.length_a   1.000
_cell.length_b   1.000
_cell.length_c   1.000
_cell.angle_alpha   90.00
_cell.angle_beta   90.00
_cell.angle_gamma   90.00
#
_symmetry.space_group_name_H-M   'P 1'
#
loop_
_entity.id
_entity.type
_entity.pdbx_description
1 polymer ?
#
loop_
_entity_poly.entity_id
_entity_poly.type
_entity_poly.pdbx_seq_one_letter_code
_entity_poly.pdbx_strand_id
1 'polypeptide(L)'
;MARTPMSTLALVALAFGICLFPIGWLSLYTPPLRFVTDIVFATDTAHAVGHTAMFAALGALVLGVWTALRRHPWRYAALLLCAGLAQEVLQLLYKQRPVGFDEFRDLGFDLLGIALAWLVVRALGRGHASAAWR
;
A
#
# COMPACT_ATOMS: atom_id res chain seq x y z
N MET A 1 -2.28 -13.83 24.50
CA MET A 1 -2.51 -14.78 23.38
C MET A 1 -1.46 -14.53 22.32
N ALA A 2 -0.53 -15.47 22.11
CA ALA A 2 0.43 -15.38 21.03
C ALA A 2 -0.32 -15.49 19.69
N ARG A 3 -0.29 -14.43 18.86
CA ARG A 3 -0.83 -14.51 17.49
C ARG A 3 0.00 -15.54 16.73
N THR A 4 -0.65 -16.51 16.09
CA THR A 4 0.06 -17.49 15.28
C THR A 4 0.71 -16.79 14.07
N PRO A 5 1.96 -17.11 13.72
CA PRO A 5 2.65 -16.50 12.58
C PRO A 5 1.85 -16.65 11.27
N MET A 6 1.08 -17.72 11.12
CA MET A 6 0.19 -17.95 9.97
C MET A 6 -0.89 -16.88 9.81
N SER A 7 -1.56 -16.46 10.89
CA SER A 7 -2.62 -15.45 10.82
C SER A 7 -2.09 -14.09 10.35
N THR A 8 -0.87 -13.76 10.74
CA THR A 8 -0.21 -12.49 10.43
C THR A 8 0.30 -12.48 8.99
N LEU A 9 0.85 -13.60 8.52
CA LEU A 9 1.26 -13.76 7.12
C LEU A 9 0.04 -13.72 6.18
N ALA A 10 -1.07 -14.34 6.58
CA ALA A 10 -2.32 -14.31 5.82
C ALA A 10 -2.85 -12.89 5.66
N LEU A 11 -2.79 -12.06 6.72
CA LEU A 11 -3.19 -10.65 6.64
C LEU A 11 -2.31 -9.85 5.67
N VAL A 12 -1.00 -10.08 5.67
CA VAL A 12 -0.12 -9.43 4.69
C VAL A 12 -0.45 -9.90 3.28
N ALA A 13 -0.55 -11.22 3.07
CA ALA A 13 -0.88 -11.77 1.76
C ALA A 13 -2.21 -11.22 1.24
N LEU A 14 -3.20 -11.08 2.13
CA LEU A 14 -4.48 -10.45 1.82
C LEU A 14 -4.31 -8.96 1.46
N ALA A 15 -3.51 -8.20 2.21
CA ALA A 15 -3.26 -6.79 1.90
C ALA A 15 -2.56 -6.61 0.55
N PHE A 16 -1.56 -7.44 0.24
CA PHE A 16 -0.95 -7.48 -1.10
C PHE A 16 -1.98 -7.86 -2.17
N GLY A 17 -2.78 -8.89 -1.90
CA GLY A 17 -3.86 -9.31 -2.79
C GLY A 17 -4.80 -8.16 -3.10
N ILE A 18 -5.25 -7.41 -2.10
CA ILE A 18 -6.11 -6.24 -2.26
C ILE A 18 -5.42 -5.13 -3.06
N CYS A 19 -4.15 -4.81 -2.75
CA CYS A 19 -3.41 -3.76 -3.45
C CYS A 19 -3.20 -4.10 -4.93
N LEU A 20 -2.89 -5.36 -5.24
CA LEU A 20 -2.67 -5.83 -6.61
C LEU A 20 -3.99 -6.13 -7.33
N PHE A 21 -5.11 -6.23 -6.61
CA PHE A 21 -6.37 -6.60 -7.22
C PHE A 21 -6.87 -5.45 -8.10
N PRO A 22 -7.14 -5.71 -9.39
CA PRO A 22 -7.61 -4.69 -10.32
C PRO A 22 -9.09 -4.40 -10.02
N ILE A 23 -9.34 -3.53 -9.04
CA ILE A 23 -10.69 -3.13 -8.61
C ILE A 23 -11.50 -2.61 -9.81
N GLY A 24 -10.84 -1.93 -10.75
CA GLY A 24 -11.44 -1.50 -12.02
C GLY A 24 -12.02 -2.65 -12.85
N TRP A 25 -11.38 -3.82 -12.90
CA TRP A 25 -11.97 -5.00 -13.57
C TRP A 25 -13.22 -5.48 -12.84
N LEU A 26 -13.18 -5.57 -11.51
CA LEU A 26 -14.33 -6.07 -10.76
C LEU A 26 -15.53 -5.12 -10.85
N SER A 27 -15.29 -3.80 -10.89
CA SER A 27 -16.34 -2.81 -11.06
C SER A 27 -17.01 -2.89 -12.43
N LEU A 28 -16.37 -3.50 -13.43
CA LEU A 28 -17.03 -3.78 -14.71
C LEU A 28 -18.22 -4.73 -14.58
N TYR A 29 -18.12 -5.70 -13.67
CA TYR A 29 -19.10 -6.79 -13.53
C TYR A 29 -20.05 -6.59 -12.35
N THR A 30 -19.81 -5.60 -11.49
CA THR A 30 -20.57 -5.40 -10.25
C THR A 30 -21.08 -3.96 -10.13
N PRO A 31 -22.34 -3.67 -10.52
CA PRO A 31 -22.88 -2.31 -10.52
C PRO A 31 -22.77 -1.57 -9.17
N PRO A 32 -23.00 -2.22 -8.00
CA PRO A 32 -22.79 -1.55 -6.72
C PRO A 32 -21.34 -1.12 -6.48
N LEU A 33 -20.38 -1.95 -6.89
CA LEU A 33 -18.96 -1.61 -6.75
C LEU A 33 -18.57 -0.47 -7.69
N ARG A 34 -19.09 -0.47 -8.91
CA ARG A 34 -18.92 0.66 -9.85
C ARG A 34 -19.36 1.98 -9.24
N PHE A 35 -20.57 2.02 -8.68
CA PHE A 35 -21.07 3.21 -8.02
C PHE A 35 -20.14 3.69 -6.90
N VAL A 36 -19.64 2.77 -6.08
CA VAL A 36 -18.67 3.12 -5.02
C VAL A 36 -17.36 3.63 -5.60
N THR A 37 -16.80 2.95 -6.61
CA THR A 37 -15.52 3.37 -7.21
C THR A 37 -15.62 4.71 -7.90
N ASP A 38 -16.75 4.99 -8.55
CA ASP A 38 -16.98 6.26 -9.25
C ASP A 38 -17.08 7.44 -8.25
N ILE A 39 -17.52 7.18 -7.02
CA ILE A 39 -17.55 8.18 -5.94
C ILE A 39 -16.17 8.32 -5.29
N VAL A 40 -15.56 7.20 -4.90
CA VAL A 40 -14.31 7.18 -4.12
C VAL A 40 -13.13 7.66 -4.98
N PHE A 41 -13.13 7.37 -6.28
CA PHE A 41 -12.06 7.71 -7.21
C PHE A 41 -12.51 8.76 -8.24
N ALA A 42 -13.49 9.60 -7.89
CA ALA A 42 -14.08 10.59 -8.79
C ALA A 42 -13.09 11.63 -9.34
N THR A 43 -11.96 11.83 -8.66
CA THR A 43 -10.97 12.87 -8.99
C THR A 43 -9.55 12.33 -8.90
N ASP A 44 -8.63 12.93 -9.66
CA ASP A 44 -7.20 12.65 -9.59
C ASP A 44 -6.64 12.79 -8.17
N THR A 45 -7.10 13.79 -7.41
CA THR A 45 -6.71 13.98 -6.01
C THR A 45 -7.16 12.82 -5.14
N ALA A 46 -8.41 12.36 -5.29
CA ALA A 46 -8.92 11.22 -4.53
C ALA A 46 -8.17 9.93 -4.89
N HIS A 47 -7.82 9.76 -6.17
CA HIS A 47 -6.99 8.66 -6.65
C HIS A 47 -5.60 8.66 -5.99
N ALA A 48 -4.90 9.80 -6.01
CA ALA A 48 -3.60 9.99 -5.37
C ALA A 48 -3.62 9.74 -3.85
N VAL A 49 -4.67 10.23 -3.17
CA VAL A 49 -4.89 9.97 -1.74
C VAL A 49 -5.11 8.47 -1.50
N GLY A 50 -5.86 7.81 -2.38
CA GLY A 50 -6.07 6.36 -2.35
C GLY A 50 -4.76 5.58 -2.42
N HIS A 51 -3.91 5.87 -3.42
CA HIS A 51 -2.57 5.29 -3.56
C HIS A 51 -1.73 5.48 -2.29
N THR A 52 -1.61 6.74 -1.84
CA THR A 52 -0.83 7.09 -0.66
C THR A 52 -1.32 6.33 0.58
N ALA A 53 -2.63 6.31 0.83
CA ALA A 53 -3.22 5.66 2.00
C ALA A 53 -3.08 4.13 1.94
N MET A 54 -3.29 3.53 0.77
CA MET A 54 -3.16 2.10 0.56
C MET A 54 -1.73 1.62 0.79
N PHE A 55 -0.74 2.29 0.20
CA PHE A 55 0.67 1.94 0.39
C PHE A 55 1.17 2.28 1.80
N ALA A 56 0.63 3.31 2.45
CA ALA A 56 0.92 3.55 3.86
C ALA A 56 0.38 2.42 4.76
N ALA A 57 -0.84 1.95 4.51
CA ALA A 57 -1.42 0.84 5.27
C ALA A 57 -0.65 -0.48 5.04
N LEU A 58 -0.38 -0.81 3.77
CA LEU A 58 0.44 -1.97 3.40
C LEU A 58 1.82 -1.90 4.05
N GLY A 59 2.47 -0.74 3.98
CA GLY A 59 3.78 -0.51 4.57
C GLY A 59 3.79 -0.63 6.09
N ALA A 60 2.79 -0.07 6.77
CA ALA A 60 2.65 -0.19 8.21
C ALA A 60 2.44 -1.66 8.63
N LEU A 61 1.64 -2.41 7.88
CA LEU A 61 1.42 -3.84 8.12
C LEU A 61 2.73 -4.62 7.93
N VAL A 62 3.42 -4.44 6.80
CA VAL A 62 4.70 -5.10 6.49
C VAL A 62 5.75 -4.81 7.57
N LEU A 63 5.89 -3.56 8.01
CA LEU A 63 6.80 -3.19 9.10
C LEU A 63 6.33 -3.71 10.47
N GLY A 64 5.02 -3.90 10.65
CA GLY A 64 4.41 -4.54 11.81
C GLY A 64 4.82 -6.01 11.92
N VAL A 65 4.77 -6.73 10.81
CA VAL A 65 5.07 -8.17 10.71
C VAL A 65 6.57 -8.45 10.69
N TRP A 66 7.30 -7.83 9.78
CA TRP A 66 8.75 -7.99 9.65
C TRP A 66 9.48 -6.81 10.26
N THR A 67 9.60 -6.84 11.58
CA THR A 67 10.27 -5.76 12.33
C THR A 67 11.73 -5.56 11.92
N ALA A 68 12.40 -6.58 11.37
CA ALA A 68 13.74 -6.49 10.79
C ALA A 68 13.83 -5.44 9.66
N LEU A 69 12.77 -5.29 8.86
CA LEU A 69 12.72 -4.31 7.77
C LEU A 69 12.76 -2.86 8.27
N ARG A 70 12.38 -2.59 9.53
CA ARG A 70 12.44 -1.23 10.12
C ARG A 70 13.87 -0.68 10.16
N ARG A 71 14.89 -1.56 10.21
CA ARG A 71 16.32 -1.22 10.21
C ARG A 71 16.92 -1.13 8.81
N HIS A 72 16.22 -1.62 7.80
CA HIS A 72 16.68 -1.67 6.42
C HIS A 72 15.69 -0.95 5.50
N PRO A 73 15.58 0.39 5.59
CA PRO A 73 14.57 1.16 4.86
C PRO A 73 14.64 0.93 3.35
N TRP A 74 15.84 0.71 2.79
CA TRP A 74 16.02 0.41 1.37
C TRP A 74 15.42 -0.93 0.93
N ARG A 75 15.53 -1.99 1.75
CA ARG A 75 14.93 -3.30 1.44
C ARG A 75 13.41 -3.24 1.53
N TYR A 76 12.91 -2.52 2.52
CA TYR A 76 11.49 -2.23 2.68
C TYR A 76 10.94 -1.44 1.48
N ALA A 77 11.61 -0.34 1.12
CA ALA A 77 11.21 0.49 -0.02
C ALA A 77 11.28 -0.30 -1.33
N ALA A 78 12.33 -1.10 -1.55
CA ALA A 78 12.44 -1.94 -2.75
C ALA A 78 11.30 -2.97 -2.84
N LEU A 79 10.95 -3.63 -1.73
CA LEU A 79 9.84 -4.59 -1.70
C LEU A 79 8.51 -3.93 -2.10
N LEU A 80 8.20 -2.77 -1.52
CA LEU A 80 6.95 -2.09 -1.80
C LEU A 80 6.95 -1.37 -3.15
N LEU A 81 8.10 -0.93 -3.63
CA LEU A 81 8.25 -0.45 -5.00
C LEU A 81 7.92 -1.56 -6.01
N CYS A 82 8.39 -2.79 -5.78
CA CYS A 82 7.98 -3.93 -6.61
C CYS A 82 6.46 -4.16 -6.59
N ALA A 83 5.80 -3.90 -5.46
CA ALA A 83 4.35 -3.99 -5.35
C ALA A 83 3.63 -2.88 -6.16
N GLY A 84 4.10 -1.63 -6.06
CA GLY A 84 3.59 -0.51 -6.86
C GLY A 84 3.78 -0.73 -8.36
N LEU A 85 4.97 -1.19 -8.77
CA LEU A 85 5.23 -1.54 -10.17
C LEU A 85 4.31 -2.67 -10.66
N ALA A 86 4.10 -3.71 -9.85
CA ALA A 86 3.18 -4.78 -10.21
C ALA A 86 1.73 -4.27 -10.32
N GLN A 87 1.31 -3.37 -9.43
CA GLN A 87 -0.01 -2.74 -9.47
C GLN A 87 -0.20 -1.88 -10.72
N GLU A 88 0.79 -1.07 -11.10
CA GLU A 88 0.74 -0.26 -12.33
C GLU A 88 0.73 -1.13 -13.59
N VAL A 89 1.51 -2.21 -13.63
CA VAL A 89 1.47 -3.16 -14.76
C VAL A 89 0.09 -3.77 -14.91
N LEU A 90 -0.54 -4.22 -13.82
CA LEU A 90 -1.89 -4.77 -13.85
C LEU A 90 -2.93 -3.71 -14.27
N GLN A 91 -2.77 -2.47 -13.81
CA GLN A 91 -3.60 -1.35 -14.21
C GLN A 91 -3.48 -1.05 -15.72
N LEU A 92 -2.28 -1.04 -16.28
CA LEU A 92 -2.06 -0.85 -17.71
C LEU A 92 -2.65 -1.98 -18.55
N LEU A 93 -2.48 -3.22 -18.11
CA LEU A 93 -3.12 -4.38 -18.72
C LEU A 93 -4.64 -4.27 -18.69
N TYR A 94 -5.22 -3.72 -17.63
CA TYR A 94 -6.66 -3.42 -17.61
C TYR A 94 -7.03 -2.31 -18.61
N LYS A 95 -6.33 -1.17 -18.56
CA LYS A 95 -6.63 0.01 -19.39
C LYS A 95 -6.32 -0.19 -20.88
N GLN A 96 -5.56 -1.24 -21.24
CA GLN A 96 -5.14 -1.54 -22.62
C GLN A 96 -4.47 -0.33 -23.30
N ARG A 97 -3.64 0.41 -22.54
CA ARG A 97 -2.95 1.61 -22.99
C ARG A 97 -1.44 1.52 -22.76
N PRO A 98 -0.60 2.28 -23.48
CA PRO A 98 0.83 2.37 -23.20
C PRO A 98 1.09 3.15 -21.90
N VAL A 99 2.32 3.01 -21.38
CA VAL A 99 2.81 3.78 -20.22
C VAL A 99 2.76 5.28 -20.53
N GLY A 100 2.20 6.07 -19.62
CA GLY A 100 2.15 7.52 -19.66
C GLY A 100 2.70 8.16 -18.40
N PHE A 101 2.50 9.47 -18.26
CA PHE A 101 2.95 10.22 -17.09
C PHE A 101 2.18 9.83 -15.81
N ASP A 102 0.91 9.45 -15.95
CA ASP A 102 0.05 9.09 -14.82
C ASP A 102 0.64 7.94 -14.00
N GLU A 103 1.19 6.91 -14.65
CA GLU A 103 1.79 5.75 -13.98
C GLU A 103 2.98 6.16 -13.10
N PHE A 104 3.79 7.15 -13.53
CA PHE A 104 4.89 7.66 -12.72
C PHE A 104 4.40 8.51 -11.55
N ARG A 105 3.33 9.28 -11.77
CA ARG A 105 2.67 10.06 -10.72
C ARG A 105 2.11 9.13 -9.64
N ASP A 106 1.40 8.09 -10.05
CA ASP A 106 0.77 7.10 -9.16
C ASP A 106 1.85 6.35 -8.34
N LEU A 107 2.94 5.92 -9.00
CA LEU A 107 4.11 5.36 -8.31
C LEU A 107 4.77 6.32 -7.32
N GLY A 108 4.75 7.63 -7.63
CA GLY A 108 5.21 8.67 -6.71
C GLY A 108 4.37 8.74 -5.42
N PHE A 109 3.04 8.61 -5.56
CA PHE A 109 2.14 8.55 -4.40
C PHE A 109 2.27 7.25 -3.62
N ASP A 110 2.57 6.12 -4.27
CA ASP A 110 2.93 4.88 -3.59
C ASP A 110 4.17 5.06 -2.72
N LEU A 111 5.23 5.65 -3.28
CA LEU A 111 6.48 5.96 -2.56
C LEU A 111 6.24 6.92 -1.39
N LEU A 112 5.35 7.90 -1.54
CA LEU A 112 4.93 8.77 -0.44
C LEU A 112 4.27 7.96 0.68
N GLY A 113 3.33 7.07 0.35
CA GLY A 113 2.69 6.17 1.32
C GLY A 113 3.70 5.28 2.05
N ILE A 114 4.61 4.66 1.30
CA ILE A 114 5.71 3.84 1.81
C ILE A 114 6.56 4.61 2.82
N ALA A 115 6.94 5.85 2.49
CA ALA A 115 7.73 6.72 3.35
C ALA A 115 6.98 7.12 4.62
N LEU A 116 5.71 7.51 4.50
CA LEU A 116 4.86 7.88 5.63
C LEU A 116 4.72 6.73 6.64
N ALA A 117 4.46 5.52 6.17
CA ALA A 117 4.39 4.34 7.03
C ALA A 117 5.68 4.11 7.83
N TRP A 118 6.83 4.24 7.17
CA TRP A 118 8.12 4.08 7.84
C TRP A 118 8.35 5.17 8.89
N LEU A 119 8.03 6.43 8.57
CA LEU A 119 8.16 7.56 9.49
C LEU A 119 7.26 7.39 10.72
N VAL A 120 6.01 6.98 10.54
CA VAL A 120 5.06 6.72 11.64
C VAL A 120 5.59 5.61 12.54
N VAL A 121 5.99 4.46 11.98
CA VAL A 121 6.54 3.34 12.76
C VAL A 121 7.81 3.76 13.52
N ARG A 122 8.66 4.59 12.92
CA ARG A 122 9.87 5.14 13.57
C ARG A 122 9.52 6.09 14.71
N ALA A 123 8.56 6.99 14.52
CA ALA A 123 8.11 7.94 15.54
C ALA A 123 7.52 7.19 16.75
N LEU A 124 6.64 6.23 16.50
CA LEU A 124 6.04 5.39 17.55
C LEU A 124 7.08 4.53 18.28
N GLY A 125 8.09 4.01 17.57
CA GLY A 125 9.18 3.25 18.18
C GLY A 125 10.06 4.09 19.12
N ARG A 126 10.26 5.38 18.82
CA ARG A 126 11.03 6.30 19.69
C ARG A 126 10.31 6.60 21.00
N GLY A 127 8.99 6.76 20.98
CA GLY A 127 8.19 7.07 22.17
C GLY A 127 8.18 5.96 23.22
N HIS A 128 8.22 4.69 22.81
CA HIS A 128 8.30 3.56 23.73
C HIS A 128 9.66 3.47 24.43
N ALA A 129 10.74 3.82 23.74
CA ALA A 129 12.09 3.79 24.30
C ALA A 129 12.29 4.87 25.37
N SER A 130 11.64 6.03 25.27
CA SER A 130 11.75 7.13 26.25
C SER A 130 10.83 6.99 27.47
N ALA A 131 9.78 6.16 27.39
CA ALA A 131 8.89 5.88 28.52
C ALA A 131 9.45 4.84 29.51
N ALA A 132 10.38 3.99 29.08
CA ALA A 132 10.97 2.92 29.91
C ALA A 132 12.06 3.42 30.89
N TRP A 133 12.38 4.73 30.90
CA TRP A 133 13.42 5.35 31.74
C TRP A 133 12.87 6.45 32.66
N ARG A 134 11.56 6.45 32.90
CA ARG A 134 10.90 7.30 33.92
C ARG A 134 10.25 6.39 34.95
#